data_AF-A0A821VPL6-F1
#
_entry.id   AF-A0A821VPL6-F1
#
_cell.length_a   1.000
_cell.length_b   1.000
_cell.length_c   1.000
_cell.angle_alpha   90.00
_cell.angle_beta   90.00
_cell.angle_gamma   90.00
#
_symmetry.space_group_name_H-M   'P 1'
#
loop_
_entity.id
_entity.type
_entity.pdbx_description
1 polymer ?
#
loop_
_entity_poly.entity_id
_entity_poly.type
_entity_poly.pdbx_seq_one_letter_code
_entity_poly.pdbx_strand_id
1 'polypeptide(L)'
;MAVPLDQQYKLEKKGIIEERIPVLHPSGMDQHYFVTYIPLPTNIEDGATIEQWIERMTFICDDLTWLLQQNHIKFWCEVAFNKDFHSMLDSYLRYAPRPQRTISINNYSSIINGKELEEKLSRLIFMCILRLSTHKESSENFFTPQGFGHVIYDNYIFDIPRLFDICSLYAVNNKELLSKMIGNIFKQQEAYTKDLHDAIKSIKD
;
A
#
# COMPACT_ATOMS: atom_id res chain seq x y z
N MET A 1 -28.73 -9.98 2.00
CA MET A 1 -27.44 -9.84 2.70
C MET A 1 -26.39 -9.61 1.64
N ALA A 2 -25.48 -8.66 1.85
CA ALA A 2 -24.34 -8.45 0.95
C ALA A 2 -23.43 -9.68 0.92
N VAL A 3 -22.87 -9.96 -0.26
CA VAL A 3 -21.97 -11.09 -0.49
C VAL A 3 -20.53 -10.62 -0.28
N PRO A 4 -19.69 -11.32 0.51
CA PRO A 4 -18.28 -10.96 0.69
C PRO A 4 -17.51 -10.98 -0.64
N LEU A 5 -16.53 -10.09 -0.83
CA LEU A 5 -15.80 -9.93 -2.09
C LEU A 5 -15.12 -11.22 -2.57
N ASP A 6 -14.53 -12.00 -1.67
CA ASP A 6 -13.91 -13.31 -1.95
C ASP A 6 -14.91 -14.37 -2.44
N GLN A 7 -16.21 -14.11 -2.32
CA GLN A 7 -17.30 -15.00 -2.75
C GLN A 7 -18.11 -14.42 -3.91
N GLN A 8 -17.74 -13.25 -4.42
CA GLN A 8 -18.40 -12.63 -5.57
C GLN A 8 -17.81 -13.15 -6.89
N TYR A 9 -18.70 -13.36 -7.87
CA TYR A 9 -18.34 -13.86 -9.20
C TYR A 9 -18.99 -13.02 -10.29
N LYS A 10 -18.29 -12.86 -11.42
CA LYS A 10 -18.78 -12.24 -12.65
C LYS A 10 -18.73 -13.25 -13.80
N LEU A 11 -19.53 -13.01 -14.84
CA LEU A 11 -19.44 -13.76 -16.10
C LEU A 11 -18.43 -13.05 -17.01
N GLU A 12 -17.50 -13.80 -17.57
CA GLU A 12 -16.54 -13.33 -18.56
C GLU A 12 -16.75 -14.09 -19.86
N LYS A 13 -16.89 -13.36 -20.97
CA LYS A 13 -17.01 -13.95 -22.31
C LYS A 13 -15.63 -14.24 -22.87
N LYS A 14 -15.35 -15.52 -23.14
CA LYS A 14 -14.17 -15.98 -23.90
C LYS A 14 -14.64 -16.59 -25.21
N GLY A 15 -14.82 -15.73 -26.22
CA GLY A 15 -15.40 -16.11 -27.51
C GLY A 15 -16.88 -16.45 -27.38
N ILE A 16 -17.24 -17.72 -27.60
CA ILE A 16 -18.63 -18.22 -27.55
C ILE A 16 -19.00 -18.73 -26.13
N ILE A 17 -18.01 -18.98 -25.28
CA ILE A 17 -18.21 -19.55 -23.94
C ILE A 17 -18.29 -18.42 -22.90
N GLU A 18 -19.30 -18.48 -22.03
CA GLU A 18 -19.38 -17.67 -20.81
C GLU A 18 -18.84 -18.47 -19.63
N GLU A 19 -17.80 -17.96 -18.99
CA GLU A 19 -17.18 -18.56 -17.81
C GLU A 19 -17.51 -17.73 -16.57
N ARG A 20 -17.79 -18.41 -15.45
CA ARG A 20 -18.00 -17.75 -14.16
C ARG A 20 -16.65 -17.64 -13.44
N ILE A 21 -16.15 -16.41 -13.30
CA ILE A 21 -14.85 -16.11 -12.66
C ILE A 21 -15.03 -15.25 -11.41
N PRO A 22 -14.08 -15.26 -10.47
CA PRO A 22 -14.10 -14.35 -9.32
C PRO A 22 -14.12 -12.88 -9.75
N VAL A 23 -14.75 -12.03 -8.95
CA VAL A 23 -14.72 -10.58 -9.18
C VAL A 23 -13.34 -10.00 -8.94
N LEU A 24 -12.63 -10.48 -7.91
CA LEU A 24 -11.22 -10.20 -7.68
C LEU A 24 -10.38 -10.99 -8.71
N HIS A 25 -10.07 -10.34 -9.83
CA HIS A 25 -9.40 -10.96 -10.97
C HIS A 25 -8.55 -9.92 -11.72
N PRO A 26 -7.43 -10.30 -12.36
CA PRO A 26 -6.59 -9.36 -13.11
C PRO A 26 -7.34 -8.56 -14.19
N SER A 27 -8.40 -9.12 -14.79
CA SER A 27 -9.25 -8.39 -15.75
C SER A 27 -10.09 -7.26 -15.13
N GLY A 28 -10.07 -7.11 -13.81
CA GLY A 28 -10.71 -6.02 -13.07
C GLY A 28 -9.78 -4.84 -12.78
N MET A 29 -8.50 -4.91 -13.16
CA MET A 29 -7.60 -3.76 -13.11
C MET A 29 -7.95 -2.76 -14.23
N ASP A 30 -7.89 -1.47 -13.91
CA ASP A 30 -7.61 -0.46 -14.92
C ASP A 30 -6.10 -0.54 -15.19
N GLN A 31 -5.64 -0.39 -16.43
CA GLN A 31 -4.21 -0.40 -16.74
C GLN A 31 -3.50 0.88 -16.22
N HIS A 32 -3.71 1.23 -14.95
CA HIS A 32 -3.19 2.39 -14.25
C HIS A 32 -1.74 2.16 -13.89
N TYR A 33 -0.89 3.13 -14.16
CA TYR A 33 0.55 3.03 -13.96
C TYR A 33 0.97 3.80 -12.72
N PHE A 34 1.79 3.19 -11.87
CA PHE A 34 2.36 3.85 -10.70
C PHE A 34 3.86 4.04 -10.89
N VAL A 35 4.34 5.28 -10.81
CA VAL A 35 5.79 5.54 -10.83
C VAL A 35 6.43 5.14 -9.50
N THR A 36 7.66 4.62 -9.55
CA THR A 36 8.44 4.32 -8.33
C THR A 36 8.78 5.59 -7.56
N TYR A 37 8.74 5.52 -6.23
CA TYR A 37 9.23 6.57 -5.35
C TYR A 37 10.75 6.72 -5.46
N ILE A 38 11.22 7.95 -5.39
CA ILE A 38 12.64 8.27 -5.24
C ILE A 38 12.82 9.17 -4.02
N PRO A 39 13.89 8.96 -3.21
CA PRO A 39 14.19 9.85 -2.11
C PRO A 39 14.55 11.25 -2.62
N LEU A 40 14.55 12.22 -1.70
CA LEU A 40 15.00 13.55 -2.02
C LEU A 40 16.45 13.53 -2.56
N PRO A 41 16.74 14.23 -3.66
CA PRO A 41 18.09 14.31 -4.22
C PRO A 41 19.11 14.86 -3.20
N THR A 42 20.35 14.36 -3.27
CA THR A 42 21.43 14.86 -2.40
C THR A 42 21.85 16.28 -2.76
N ASN A 43 21.86 16.61 -4.05
CA ASN A 43 22.11 17.96 -4.53
C ASN A 43 20.80 18.72 -4.69
N ILE A 44 20.40 19.46 -3.66
CA ILE A 44 19.18 20.27 -3.65
C ILE A 44 19.34 21.62 -4.37
N GLU A 45 20.55 21.97 -4.82
CA GLU A 45 20.81 23.20 -5.57
C GLU A 45 20.55 23.03 -7.08
N ASP A 46 20.49 21.79 -7.57
CA ASP A 46 20.11 21.49 -8.94
C ASP A 46 18.60 21.58 -9.12
N GLY A 47 18.13 22.74 -9.56
CA GLY A 47 16.71 23.03 -9.78
C GLY A 47 16.02 22.03 -10.71
N ALA A 48 16.68 21.55 -11.76
CA ALA A 48 16.09 20.59 -12.69
C ALA A 48 15.84 19.23 -12.02
N THR A 49 16.79 18.76 -11.23
CA THR A 49 16.66 17.51 -10.46
C THR A 49 15.57 17.63 -9.38
N ILE A 50 15.40 18.80 -8.77
CA ILE A 50 14.35 19.07 -7.79
C ILE A 50 12.97 19.15 -8.45
N GLU A 51 12.84 19.79 -9.60
CA GLU A 51 11.59 19.83 -10.37
C GLU A 51 11.13 18.41 -10.76
N GLN A 52 12.05 17.56 -11.24
CA GLN A 52 11.75 16.15 -11.55
C GLN A 52 11.29 15.38 -10.30
N TRP A 53 11.90 15.65 -9.15
CA TRP A 53 11.48 15.05 -7.89
C TRP A 53 10.07 15.49 -7.49
N ILE A 54 9.77 16.80 -7.57
CA ILE A 54 8.44 17.35 -7.27
C ILE A 54 7.38 16.76 -8.19
N GLU A 55 7.65 16.71 -9.50
CA GLU A 55 6.73 16.15 -10.50
C GLU A 55 6.42 14.68 -10.19
N ARG A 56 7.46 13.88 -9.94
CA ARG A 56 7.30 12.46 -9.61
C ARG A 56 6.49 12.24 -8.33
N MET A 57 6.78 13.00 -7.28
CA MET A 57 6.02 12.95 -6.02
C MET A 57 4.56 13.33 -6.22
N THR A 58 4.31 14.31 -7.09
CA THR A 58 2.96 14.75 -7.44
C THR A 58 2.19 13.66 -8.18
N PHE A 59 2.80 12.99 -9.17
CA PHE A 59 2.19 11.84 -9.84
C PHE A 59 1.80 10.74 -8.85
N ILE A 60 2.70 10.35 -7.94
CA ILE A 60 2.39 9.34 -6.92
C ILE A 60 1.22 9.79 -6.04
N CYS A 61 1.19 11.06 -5.63
CA CYS A 61 0.08 11.58 -4.83
C CYS A 61 -1.25 11.51 -5.58
N ASP A 62 -1.27 11.84 -6.87
CA ASP A 62 -2.48 11.85 -7.67
C ASP A 62 -2.95 10.42 -7.96
N ASP A 63 -2.03 9.50 -8.24
CA ASP A 63 -2.29 8.07 -8.42
C ASP A 63 -2.86 7.42 -7.15
N LEU A 64 -2.28 7.72 -5.98
CA LEU A 64 -2.80 7.23 -4.69
C LEU A 64 -4.16 7.85 -4.35
N THR A 65 -4.36 9.12 -4.72
CA THR A 65 -5.66 9.79 -4.53
C THR A 65 -6.72 9.11 -5.39
N TRP A 66 -6.42 8.83 -6.66
CA TRP A 66 -7.28 8.04 -7.54
C TRP A 66 -7.56 6.66 -6.96
N LEU A 67 -6.53 5.95 -6.49
CA LEU A 67 -6.66 4.60 -5.94
C LEU A 67 -7.61 4.58 -4.73
N LEU A 68 -7.46 5.54 -3.81
CA LEU A 68 -8.32 5.67 -2.63
C LEU A 68 -9.77 6.03 -2.97
N GLN A 69 -10.01 6.68 -4.11
CA GLN A 69 -11.36 6.98 -4.60
C GLN A 69 -12.04 5.78 -5.27
N GLN A 70 -11.32 4.71 -5.59
CA GLN A 70 -11.91 3.53 -6.21
C GLN A 70 -12.86 2.80 -5.25
N ASN A 71 -13.91 2.22 -5.84
CA ASN A 71 -14.81 1.33 -5.11
C ASN A 71 -14.05 0.10 -4.59
N HIS A 72 -14.65 -0.61 -3.63
CA HIS A 72 -14.05 -1.74 -2.94
C HIS A 72 -13.46 -2.79 -3.90
N ILE A 73 -14.24 -3.25 -4.87
CA ILE A 73 -13.80 -4.26 -5.84
C ILE A 73 -12.56 -3.79 -6.60
N LYS A 74 -12.64 -2.58 -7.16
CA LYS A 74 -11.61 -2.06 -8.05
C LYS A 74 -10.32 -1.74 -7.30
N PHE A 75 -10.43 -1.17 -6.11
CA PHE A 75 -9.29 -0.98 -5.21
C PHE A 75 -8.55 -2.30 -4.97
N TRP A 76 -9.29 -3.37 -4.64
CA TRP A 76 -8.70 -4.67 -4.36
C TRP A 76 -8.12 -5.36 -5.60
N CYS A 77 -8.72 -5.19 -6.78
CA CYS A 77 -8.12 -5.64 -8.04
C CYS A 77 -6.79 -4.94 -8.34
N GLU A 78 -6.72 -3.61 -8.16
CA GLU A 78 -5.48 -2.86 -8.35
C GLU A 78 -4.39 -3.37 -7.41
N VAL A 79 -4.63 -3.34 -6.10
CA VAL A 79 -3.56 -3.63 -5.13
C VAL A 79 -3.14 -5.10 -5.11
N ALA A 80 -3.98 -6.03 -5.54
CA ALA A 80 -3.64 -7.46 -5.60
C ALA A 80 -2.83 -7.83 -6.85
N PHE A 81 -2.99 -7.10 -7.96
CA PHE A 81 -2.47 -7.54 -9.26
C PHE A 81 -1.57 -6.51 -9.95
N ASN A 82 -1.57 -5.24 -9.53
CA ASN A 82 -0.78 -4.18 -10.12
C ASN A 82 0.65 -4.17 -9.55
N LYS A 83 1.61 -4.64 -10.35
CA LYS A 83 3.04 -4.72 -9.96
C LYS A 83 3.68 -3.35 -9.77
N ASP A 84 3.20 -2.34 -10.47
CA ASP A 84 3.73 -0.98 -10.38
C ASP A 84 3.35 -0.37 -9.03
N PHE A 85 2.12 -0.63 -8.55
CA PHE A 85 1.71 -0.27 -7.19
C PHE A 85 2.64 -0.87 -6.13
N HIS A 86 2.95 -2.17 -6.22
CA HIS A 86 3.89 -2.80 -5.29
C HIS A 86 5.29 -2.19 -5.37
N SER A 87 5.79 -1.94 -6.58
CA SER A 87 7.11 -1.33 -6.78
C SER A 87 7.18 0.09 -6.21
N MET A 88 6.10 0.87 -6.35
CA MET A 88 5.95 2.19 -5.74
C MET A 88 5.90 2.09 -4.21
N LEU A 89 5.10 1.18 -3.65
CA LEU A 89 5.00 1.00 -2.20
C LEU A 89 6.35 0.55 -1.60
N ASP A 90 7.04 -0.41 -2.22
CA ASP A 90 8.32 -0.92 -1.75
C ASP A 90 9.41 0.15 -1.79
N SER A 91 9.48 0.91 -2.88
CA SER A 91 10.42 2.03 -2.98
C SER A 91 10.12 3.13 -1.96
N TYR A 92 8.85 3.44 -1.71
CA TYR A 92 8.47 4.39 -0.65
C TYR A 92 8.86 3.87 0.72
N LEU A 93 8.43 2.66 1.09
CA LEU A 93 8.73 2.07 2.40
C LEU A 93 10.24 2.01 2.63
N ARG A 94 11.03 1.63 1.63
CA ARG A 94 12.49 1.57 1.75
C ARG A 94 13.17 2.92 1.93
N TYR A 95 12.75 3.94 1.16
CA TYR A 95 13.52 5.19 1.04
C TYR A 95 12.90 6.40 1.74
N ALA A 96 11.64 6.32 2.18
CA ALA A 96 10.97 7.43 2.84
C ALA A 96 11.70 7.86 4.12
N PRO A 97 11.76 9.17 4.40
CA PRO A 97 12.44 9.69 5.58
C PRO A 97 11.79 9.16 6.85
N ARG A 98 12.59 8.56 7.74
CA ARG A 98 12.11 8.09 9.03
C ARG A 98 12.00 9.28 10.01
N PRO A 99 10.94 9.39 10.83
CA PRO A 99 10.76 10.52 11.76
C PRO A 99 11.94 10.76 12.72
N GLN A 100 12.72 9.71 13.02
CA GLN A 100 13.89 9.77 13.89
C GLN A 100 15.11 10.44 13.21
N ARG A 101 15.07 10.72 11.90
CA ARG A 101 16.18 11.30 11.14
C ARG A 101 15.96 12.81 10.89
N THR A 102 16.45 13.64 11.80
CA THR A 102 16.33 15.11 11.75
C THR A 102 16.87 15.73 10.46
N ILE A 103 17.94 15.17 9.88
CA ILE A 103 18.58 15.68 8.65
C ILE A 103 17.58 15.69 7.48
N SER A 104 16.74 14.66 7.36
CA SER A 104 15.80 14.56 6.25
C SER A 104 14.76 15.70 6.30
N ILE A 105 14.22 16.00 7.48
CA ILE A 105 13.17 17.01 7.68
C ILE A 105 13.65 18.41 7.28
N ASN A 106 14.90 18.76 7.61
CA ASN A 106 15.46 20.07 7.29
C ASN A 106 15.61 20.26 5.77
N ASN A 107 15.99 19.21 5.02
CA ASN A 107 16.17 19.30 3.57
C ASN A 107 14.84 19.47 2.81
N TYR A 108 13.73 18.89 3.30
CA TYR A 108 12.42 19.15 2.70
C TYR A 108 11.96 20.59 2.90
N SER A 109 12.35 21.20 4.02
CA SER A 109 11.97 22.57 4.36
C SER A 109 12.70 23.62 3.51
N SER A 110 13.84 23.26 2.88
CA SER A 110 14.54 24.13 1.93
C SER A 110 13.90 24.15 0.53
N ILE A 111 12.96 23.26 0.25
CA ILE A 111 12.27 23.17 -1.04
C ILE A 111 10.88 23.80 -0.90
N ILE A 112 10.49 24.63 -1.85
CA ILE A 112 9.16 25.26 -1.87
C ILE A 112 8.09 24.15 -1.86
N ASN A 113 7.23 24.17 -0.85
CA ASN A 113 6.18 23.18 -0.59
C ASN A 113 6.68 21.72 -0.41
N GLY A 114 7.97 21.51 -0.21
CA GLY A 114 8.57 20.17 -0.15
C GLY A 114 8.09 19.36 1.05
N LYS A 115 7.91 20.03 2.20
CA LYS A 115 7.37 19.43 3.42
C LYS A 115 5.90 19.04 3.25
N GLU A 116 5.08 19.94 2.72
CA GLU A 116 3.65 19.70 2.49
C GLU A 116 3.43 18.54 1.51
N LEU A 117 4.28 18.44 0.49
CA LEU A 117 4.24 17.35 -0.48
C LEU A 117 4.61 16.00 0.13
N GLU A 118 5.64 15.96 0.99
CA GLU A 118 6.02 14.76 1.75
C GLU A 118 4.90 14.35 2.70
N GLU A 119 4.34 15.28 3.47
CA GLU A 119 3.24 15.02 4.40
C GLU A 119 1.99 14.52 3.66
N LYS A 120 1.67 15.10 2.50
CA LYS A 120 0.58 14.64 1.62
C LYS A 120 0.81 13.20 1.19
N LEU A 121 1.99 12.88 0.66
CA LEU A 121 2.32 11.54 0.20
C LEU A 121 2.27 10.53 1.36
N SER A 122 2.90 10.86 2.48
CA SER A 122 2.95 10.03 3.68
C SER A 122 1.55 9.70 4.21
N ARG A 123 0.65 10.69 4.22
CA ARG A 123 -0.76 10.49 4.58
C ARG A 123 -1.48 9.58 3.60
N LEU A 124 -1.28 9.76 2.29
CA LEU A 124 -1.93 8.93 1.27
C LEU A 124 -1.49 7.47 1.37
N ILE A 125 -0.18 7.22 1.49
CA ILE A 125 0.37 5.87 1.71
C ILE A 125 -0.23 5.24 2.97
N PHE A 126 -0.26 5.98 4.09
CA PHE A 126 -0.83 5.48 5.34
C PHE A 126 -2.32 5.11 5.18
N MET A 127 -3.10 5.93 4.48
CA MET A 127 -4.51 5.64 4.20
C MET A 127 -4.70 4.41 3.31
N CYS A 128 -3.83 4.21 2.31
CA CYS A 128 -3.83 2.97 1.53
C CYS A 128 -3.55 1.75 2.40
N ILE A 129 -2.51 1.80 3.25
CA ILE A 129 -2.18 0.70 4.17
C ILE A 129 -3.31 0.44 5.16
N LEU A 130 -3.95 1.49 5.69
CA LEU A 130 -5.14 1.37 6.54
C LEU A 130 -6.24 0.59 5.83
N ARG A 131 -6.56 0.96 4.59
CA ARG A 131 -7.56 0.26 3.78
C ARG A 131 -7.17 -1.20 3.52
N LEU A 132 -5.91 -1.46 3.12
CA LEU A 132 -5.36 -2.80 2.93
C LEU A 132 -5.40 -3.67 4.20
N SER A 133 -5.32 -3.06 5.38
CA SER A 133 -5.40 -3.75 6.66
C SER A 133 -6.84 -3.95 7.17
N THR A 134 -7.85 -3.49 6.43
CA THR A 134 -9.26 -3.47 6.86
C THR A 134 -10.10 -4.47 6.05
N HIS A 135 -10.38 -5.64 6.62
CA HIS A 135 -11.18 -6.68 5.95
C HIS A 135 -12.68 -6.33 5.78
N LYS A 136 -13.16 -5.30 6.48
CA LYS A 136 -14.56 -4.85 6.47
C LYS A 136 -14.63 -3.32 6.40
N GLU A 137 -14.70 -2.78 5.19
CA GLU A 137 -14.83 -1.34 4.94
C GLU A 137 -16.23 -0.82 5.27
N SER A 138 -17.27 -1.64 5.05
CA SER A 138 -18.66 -1.32 5.41
C SER A 138 -19.51 -2.58 5.60
N SER A 139 -20.83 -2.45 5.80
CA SER A 139 -21.76 -3.59 5.77
C SER A 139 -21.90 -4.24 4.39
N GLU A 140 -21.64 -3.47 3.34
CA GLU A 140 -21.78 -3.90 1.94
C GLU A 140 -20.44 -4.29 1.31
N ASN A 141 -19.33 -3.74 1.82
CA ASN A 141 -18.00 -3.90 1.27
C ASN A 141 -17.08 -4.57 2.29
N PHE A 142 -16.90 -5.87 2.15
CA PHE A 142 -16.10 -6.67 3.07
C PHE A 142 -15.66 -7.99 2.46
N PHE A 143 -14.70 -8.63 3.11
CA PHE A 143 -14.28 -10.01 2.88
C PHE A 143 -14.74 -10.90 4.02
N THR A 144 -14.81 -12.21 3.78
CA THR A 144 -14.71 -13.14 4.89
C THR A 144 -13.34 -13.02 5.57
N PRO A 145 -13.25 -13.25 6.89
CA PRO A 145 -11.97 -13.30 7.62
C PRO A 145 -10.88 -14.11 6.90
N GLN A 146 -11.22 -15.33 6.48
CA GLN A 146 -10.29 -16.23 5.80
C GLN A 146 -9.94 -15.76 4.39
N GLY A 147 -10.93 -15.30 3.62
CA GLY A 147 -10.71 -14.76 2.27
C GLY A 147 -9.76 -13.56 2.28
N PHE A 148 -9.93 -12.64 3.24
CA PHE A 148 -9.00 -11.54 3.43
C PHE A 148 -7.58 -12.02 3.74
N GLY A 149 -7.43 -12.97 4.67
CA GLY A 149 -6.14 -13.54 5.05
C GLY A 149 -5.40 -14.18 3.88
N HIS A 150 -6.11 -14.90 3.00
CA HIS A 150 -5.53 -15.43 1.77
C HIS A 150 -5.14 -14.31 0.79
N VAL A 151 -6.02 -13.34 0.55
CA VAL A 151 -5.75 -12.24 -0.40
C VAL A 151 -4.51 -11.46 -0.01
N ILE A 152 -4.36 -11.07 1.26
CA ILE A 152 -3.20 -10.26 1.67
C ILE A 152 -1.89 -11.04 1.66
N TYR A 153 -1.93 -12.35 1.86
CA TYR A 153 -0.75 -13.22 1.95
C TYR A 153 -0.31 -13.70 0.57
N ASP A 154 -1.23 -14.30 -0.19
CA ASP A 154 -0.93 -14.95 -1.47
C ASP A 154 -0.58 -13.94 -2.56
N ASN A 155 -1.08 -12.70 -2.45
CA ASN A 155 -0.73 -11.61 -3.36
C ASN A 155 0.40 -10.72 -2.83
N TYR A 156 1.11 -11.14 -1.76
CA TYR A 156 2.22 -10.39 -1.17
C TYR A 156 1.85 -8.92 -0.89
N ILE A 157 0.63 -8.65 -0.41
CA ILE A 157 0.22 -7.30 0.00
C ILE A 157 1.06 -6.88 1.21
N PHE A 158 1.23 -7.80 2.16
CA PHE A 158 2.11 -7.64 3.30
C PHE A 158 3.14 -8.76 3.34
N ASP A 159 4.32 -8.41 3.83
CA ASP A 159 5.35 -9.32 4.29
C ASP A 159 6.00 -8.73 5.56
N ILE A 160 6.82 -9.50 6.26
CA ILE A 160 7.44 -9.02 7.51
C ILE A 160 8.30 -7.76 7.30
N PRO A 161 9.15 -7.66 6.25
CA PRO A 161 9.87 -6.43 5.96
C PRO A 161 8.98 -5.19 5.81
N ARG A 162 7.90 -5.26 5.00
CA ARG A 162 6.93 -4.16 4.86
C ARG A 162 6.31 -3.80 6.20
N LEU A 163 5.91 -4.79 7.00
CA LEU A 163 5.30 -4.53 8.31
C LEU A 163 6.26 -3.81 9.25
N PHE A 164 7.55 -4.14 9.23
CA PHE A 164 8.58 -3.42 10.00
C PHE A 164 8.80 -2.00 9.49
N ASP A 165 8.86 -1.80 8.16
CA ASP A 165 9.00 -0.47 7.60
C ASP A 165 7.80 0.42 7.91
N ILE A 166 6.58 -0.09 7.78
CA ILE A 166 5.35 0.60 8.16
C ILE A 166 5.38 0.99 9.65
N CYS A 167 5.79 0.07 10.53
CA CYS A 167 5.98 0.37 11.95
C CYS A 167 6.99 1.49 12.17
N SER A 168 8.14 1.43 11.51
CA SER A 168 9.20 2.42 11.67
C SER A 168 8.80 3.82 11.20
N LEU A 169 7.97 3.92 10.15
CA LEU A 169 7.48 5.17 9.58
C LEU A 169 6.36 5.78 10.42
N TYR A 170 5.40 4.98 10.87
CA TYR A 170 4.12 5.51 11.37
C TYR A 170 3.86 5.32 12.86
N ALA A 171 4.66 4.52 13.59
CA ALA A 171 4.38 4.21 15.00
C ALA A 171 4.46 5.43 15.93
N VAL A 172 5.27 6.45 15.61
CA VAL A 172 5.42 7.65 16.46
C VAL A 172 4.11 8.41 16.59
N ASN A 173 3.40 8.61 15.47
CA ASN A 173 2.21 9.47 15.41
C ASN A 173 0.88 8.67 15.39
N ASN A 174 0.91 7.38 15.01
CA ASN A 174 -0.30 6.59 14.74
C ASN A 174 -0.34 5.27 15.53
N LYS A 175 0.35 5.17 16.68
CA LYS A 175 0.55 3.92 17.43
C LYS A 175 -0.72 3.08 17.63
N GLU A 176 -1.80 3.70 18.11
CA GLU A 176 -3.03 2.96 18.43
C GLU A 176 -3.71 2.39 17.19
N LEU A 177 -3.87 3.22 16.16
CA LEU A 177 -4.47 2.80 14.89
C LEU A 177 -3.59 1.75 14.21
N LEU A 178 -2.28 1.98 14.16
CA LEU A 178 -1.32 1.04 13.59
C LEU A 178 -1.33 -0.30 14.31
N SER A 179 -1.42 -0.31 15.65
CA SER A 179 -1.54 -1.55 16.41
C SER A 179 -2.81 -2.34 16.05
N LYS A 180 -3.93 -1.66 15.78
CA LYS A 180 -5.16 -2.30 15.28
C LYS A 180 -4.99 -2.86 13.87
N MET A 181 -4.32 -2.12 12.99
CA MET A 181 -4.03 -2.53 11.62
C MET A 181 -3.18 -3.81 11.59
N ILE A 182 -2.03 -3.79 12.27
CA ILE A 182 -1.12 -4.94 12.38
C ILE A 182 -1.81 -6.11 13.09
N GLY A 183 -2.53 -5.83 14.19
CA GLY A 183 -3.29 -6.85 14.90
C GLY A 183 -4.36 -7.52 14.03
N ASN A 184 -5.06 -6.78 13.17
CA ASN A 184 -6.01 -7.37 12.23
C ASN A 184 -5.30 -8.25 11.19
N ILE A 185 -4.16 -7.82 10.64
CA ILE A 185 -3.38 -8.61 9.67
C ILE A 185 -2.98 -9.96 10.28
N PHE A 186 -2.36 -9.97 11.45
CA PHE A 186 -1.94 -11.21 12.12
C PHE A 186 -3.12 -12.07 12.58
N LYS A 187 -4.25 -11.45 12.96
CA LYS A 187 -5.45 -12.19 13.36
C LYS A 187 -6.09 -12.92 12.19
N GLN A 188 -6.15 -12.31 11.00
CA GLN A 188 -6.80 -12.93 9.84
C GLN A 188 -5.87 -13.88 9.08
N GLN A 189 -4.55 -13.78 9.28
CA GLN A 189 -3.57 -14.64 8.67
C GLN A 189 -2.47 -15.02 9.67
N GLU A 190 -2.61 -16.22 10.26
CA GLU A 190 -1.70 -16.72 11.29
C GLU A 190 -0.30 -17.03 10.77
N ALA A 191 -0.14 -17.27 9.45
CA ALA A 191 1.16 -17.56 8.84
C ALA A 191 2.20 -16.46 9.08
N TYR A 192 1.78 -15.19 9.17
CA TYR A 192 2.66 -14.08 9.52
C TYR A 192 3.34 -14.24 10.89
N THR A 193 2.75 -14.98 11.82
CA THR A 193 3.39 -15.28 13.11
C THR A 193 4.63 -16.15 12.91
N LYS A 194 4.53 -17.15 12.03
CA LYS A 194 5.67 -18.00 11.68
C LYS A 194 6.73 -17.20 10.91
N ASP A 195 6.31 -16.41 9.93
CA ASP A 195 7.23 -15.59 9.14
C ASP A 195 7.97 -14.57 10.03
N LEU A 196 7.29 -13.98 11.01
CA LEU A 196 7.90 -13.09 11.99
C LEU A 196 8.97 -13.81 12.80
N HIS A 197 8.68 -15.03 13.27
CA HIS A 197 9.64 -15.84 14.01
C HIS A 197 10.88 -16.15 13.18
N ASP A 198 10.70 -16.51 11.90
CA ASP A 198 11.80 -16.82 11.00
C ASP A 198 12.62 -15.57 10.61
N ALA A 199 11.97 -14.42 10.42
CA ALA A 199 12.64 -13.13 10.20
C ALA A 199 13.45 -12.67 11.41
N ILE A 200 12.97 -12.92 12.64
CA ILE A 200 13.73 -12.59 13.86
C ILE A 200 14.99 -13.45 13.98
N LYS A 201 14.95 -14.72 13.55
CA LYS A 201 16.14 -15.58 13.55
C LYS A 201 17.20 -15.05 12.59
N SER A 202 16.81 -14.67 11.37
CA SER A 202 17.76 -14.21 10.36
C SER A 202 18.47 -12.89 10.70
N ILE A 203 17.92 -12.08 11.63
CA ILE A 203 18.56 -10.86 12.13
C ILE A 203 19.60 -11.16 13.23
N LYS A 204 19.46 -12.30 13.93
CA LYS A 204 20.35 -12.68 15.04
C LYS A 204 21.60 -13.44 14.59
N ASP A 205 21.59 -13.97 13.38
CA ASP A 205 22.71 -14.62 12.71
C ASP A 205 23.60 -13.57 11.99
#